data_AF-A0A7Y6PVV5-F1
#
_entry.id   AF-A0A7Y6PVV5-F1
#
_cell.length_a   1.000
_cell.length_b   1.000
_cell.length_c   1.000
_cell.angle_alpha   90.00
_cell.angle_beta   90.00
_cell.angle_gamma   90.00
#
_symmetry.space_group_name_H-M   'P 1'
#
loop_
_entity.id
_entity.type
_entity.pdbx_description
1 polymer ?
#
loop_
_entity_poly.entity_id
_entity_poly.type
_entity_poly.pdbx_seq_one_letter_code
_entity_poly.pdbx_strand_id
1 'polypeptide(L)'
;MSESSLEERGRALENQFFDKENQKKLDAMKQAESAKHTRDDLRRASGMTDEAVLDKLVELGLRANTIAALSLVPLIEVAWADGEIQDNELTAILQGAHGKGLEQGTEGYELLQGWLKRKPPTDLFDAWGSYIRALSGQLNEEQNRLLKNQIVGFAKMVAASAGGFLGIGKVSSSEEKVLERIESAFKRG
;
A
#
# COMPACT_ATOMS: atom_id res chain seq x y z
N MET A 1 9.26 -14.52 24.31
CA MET A 1 9.34 -13.91 22.97
C MET A 1 7.97 -13.36 22.69
N SER A 2 7.79 -12.04 22.82
CA SER A 2 6.51 -11.38 22.56
C SER A 2 6.23 -11.48 21.06
N GLU A 3 5.21 -12.23 20.66
CA GLU A 3 4.67 -12.12 19.30
C GLU A 3 4.16 -10.69 19.15
N SER A 4 4.86 -9.86 18.37
CA SER A 4 4.44 -8.47 18.17
C SER A 4 3.03 -8.47 17.56
N SER A 5 2.11 -7.73 18.17
CA SER A 5 0.72 -7.68 17.69
C SER A 5 0.64 -7.08 16.28
N LEU A 6 -0.46 -7.34 15.55
CA LEU A 6 -0.69 -6.70 14.26
C LEU A 6 -0.62 -5.18 14.37
N GLU A 7 -1.13 -4.61 15.45
CA GLU A 7 -1.04 -3.17 15.69
C GLU A 7 0.40 -2.68 15.84
N GLU A 8 1.27 -3.42 16.54
CA GLU A 8 2.69 -3.06 16.69
C GLU A 8 3.40 -3.06 15.34
N ARG A 9 3.13 -4.09 14.52
CA ARG A 9 3.67 -4.17 13.15
C ARG A 9 3.11 -3.07 12.27
N GLY A 10 1.84 -2.72 12.43
CA GLY A 10 1.18 -1.64 11.70
C GLY A 10 1.81 -0.30 12.01
N ARG A 11 2.05 -0.01 13.29
CA ARG A 11 2.76 1.19 13.72
C ARG A 11 4.19 1.25 13.19
N ALA A 12 4.90 0.13 13.14
CA ALA A 12 6.25 0.07 12.58
C ALA A 12 6.25 0.37 11.07
N LEU A 13 5.33 -0.25 10.33
CA LEU A 13 5.13 0.02 8.91
C LEU A 13 4.77 1.47 8.66
N GLU A 14 3.82 2.02 9.43
CA GLU A 14 3.42 3.43 9.37
C GLU A 14 4.63 4.35 9.62
N ASN A 15 5.46 4.08 10.63
CA ASN A 15 6.61 4.93 10.92
C ASN A 15 7.67 4.95 9.81
N GLN A 16 7.83 3.84 9.07
CA GLN A 16 8.73 3.78 7.92
C GLN A 16 8.08 4.38 6.67
N PHE A 17 6.76 4.26 6.54
CA PHE A 17 6.00 4.73 5.40
C PHE A 17 5.71 6.24 5.46
N PHE A 18 5.51 6.78 6.66
CA PHE A 18 5.21 8.18 6.93
C PHE A 18 6.42 8.82 7.62
N ASP A 19 7.22 9.59 6.86
CA ASP A 19 8.33 10.40 7.38
C ASP A 19 7.90 11.30 8.56
N LYS A 20 8.87 11.81 9.33
CA LYS A 20 8.62 12.69 10.50
C LYS A 20 7.71 13.90 10.21
N GLU A 21 7.72 14.45 8.98
CA GLU A 21 6.78 15.51 8.59
C GLU A 21 5.32 15.01 8.48
N ASN A 22 5.11 13.76 8.06
CA ASN A 22 3.80 13.10 8.00
C ASN A 22 3.31 12.59 9.37
N GLN A 23 4.19 12.44 10.38
CA GLN A 23 3.78 12.06 11.73
C GLN A 23 2.81 13.06 12.39
N LYS A 24 2.94 14.36 12.11
CA LYS A 24 1.98 15.37 12.58
C LYS A 24 0.59 15.19 11.96
N LYS A 25 0.51 14.72 10.71
CA LYS A 25 -0.75 14.44 10.02
C LYS A 25 -1.39 13.15 10.54
N LEU A 26 -0.57 12.13 10.83
CA LEU A 26 -0.99 10.91 11.57
C LEU A 26 -1.66 11.24 12.91
N ASP A 27 -1.10 12.17 13.69
CA ASP A 27 -1.68 12.56 14.98
C ASP A 27 -3.02 13.29 14.85
N ALA A 28 -3.24 14.03 13.76
CA ALA A 28 -4.52 14.66 13.46
C ALA A 28 -5.59 13.61 13.05
N MET A 29 -5.22 12.59 12.27
CA MET A 29 -6.12 11.50 11.87
C MET A 29 -6.45 10.56 13.04
N LYS A 30 -5.56 10.41 14.04
CA LYS A 30 -5.79 9.59 15.25
C LYS A 30 -6.98 10.03 16.11
N GLN A 31 -7.43 11.28 16.02
CA GLN A 31 -8.47 11.82 16.91
C GLN A 31 -9.90 11.63 16.41
N ALA A 32 -10.09 11.23 15.15
CA ALA A 32 -11.39 10.84 14.64
C ALA A 32 -11.44 9.31 14.59
N GLU A 33 -12.46 8.67 15.18
CA GLU A 33 -13.41 7.84 14.42
C GLU A 33 -14.18 6.82 15.27
N SER A 34 -15.44 6.64 14.89
CA SER A 34 -16.27 5.48 15.22
C SER A 34 -16.08 4.39 14.17
N ALA A 35 -16.32 3.12 14.49
CA ALA A 35 -16.13 1.97 13.58
C ALA A 35 -16.80 2.12 12.20
N LYS A 36 -17.90 2.88 12.11
CA LYS A 36 -18.59 3.16 10.84
C LYS A 36 -17.83 4.16 9.94
N HIS A 37 -17.20 5.16 10.56
CA HIS A 37 -16.32 6.09 9.85
C HIS A 37 -15.04 5.36 9.39
N THR A 38 -14.46 4.52 10.26
CA THR A 38 -13.24 3.76 9.94
C THR A 38 -13.39 2.88 8.71
N ARG A 39 -14.56 2.27 8.48
CA ARG A 39 -14.79 1.48 7.27
C ARG A 39 -14.80 2.31 5.99
N ASP A 40 -15.47 3.47 6.02
CA ASP A 40 -15.52 4.38 4.86
C ASP A 40 -14.13 4.99 4.60
N ASP A 41 -13.36 5.23 5.64
CA ASP A 41 -12.00 5.74 5.55
C ASP A 41 -11.02 4.69 5.00
N LEU A 42 -11.12 3.42 5.44
CA LEU A 42 -10.40 2.29 4.87
C LEU A 42 -10.74 2.11 3.38
N ARG A 43 -12.02 2.20 3.02
CA ARG A 43 -12.51 2.13 1.63
C ARG A 43 -11.92 3.23 0.77
N ARG A 44 -11.91 4.49 1.23
CA ARG A 44 -11.30 5.61 0.49
C ARG A 44 -9.79 5.47 0.36
N ALA A 45 -9.11 5.05 1.44
CA ALA A 45 -7.65 4.98 1.49
C ALA A 45 -7.03 3.82 0.68
N SER A 46 -7.80 2.77 0.38
CA SER A 46 -7.34 1.60 -0.40
C SER A 46 -8.04 1.38 -1.73
N GLY A 47 -9.17 2.05 -1.95
CA GLY A 47 -10.12 1.68 -3.00
C GLY A 47 -10.77 0.30 -2.78
N MET A 48 -10.67 -0.30 -1.57
CA MET A 48 -11.29 -1.60 -1.28
C MET A 48 -12.79 -1.50 -1.35
N THR A 49 -13.41 -2.39 -2.12
CA THR A 49 -14.87 -2.39 -2.27
C THR A 49 -15.56 -3.49 -1.47
N ASP A 50 -14.83 -4.55 -1.12
CA ASP A 50 -15.35 -5.73 -0.43
C ASP A 50 -15.62 -5.44 1.06
N GLU A 51 -16.90 -5.49 1.42
CA GLU A 51 -17.39 -5.22 2.78
C GLU A 51 -16.86 -6.25 3.80
N ALA A 52 -16.76 -7.53 3.43
CA ALA A 52 -16.33 -8.58 4.36
C ALA A 52 -14.84 -8.47 4.71
N VAL A 53 -14.01 -8.05 3.76
CA VAL A 53 -12.61 -7.74 4.04
C VAL A 53 -12.51 -6.45 4.85
N LEU A 54 -13.23 -5.39 4.47
CA LEU A 54 -13.22 -4.13 5.22
C LEU A 54 -13.64 -4.31 6.69
N ASP A 55 -14.72 -5.04 6.95
CA ASP A 55 -15.19 -5.35 8.30
C ASP A 55 -14.12 -6.12 9.09
N LYS A 56 -13.43 -7.07 8.45
CA LYS A 56 -12.35 -7.82 9.10
C LYS A 56 -11.14 -6.94 9.41
N LEU A 57 -10.80 -5.99 8.54
CA LEU A 57 -9.71 -5.04 8.81
C LEU A 57 -10.06 -4.11 9.98
N VAL A 58 -11.31 -3.64 10.07
CA VAL A 58 -11.80 -2.89 11.23
C VAL A 58 -11.73 -3.73 12.51
N GLU A 59 -12.17 -4.98 12.47
CA GLU A 59 -12.12 -5.92 13.61
C GLU A 59 -10.68 -6.13 14.10
N LEU A 60 -9.72 -6.19 13.18
CA LEU A 60 -8.28 -6.34 13.48
C LEU A 60 -7.63 -5.01 13.92
N GLY A 61 -8.39 -3.93 14.04
CA GLY A 61 -7.91 -2.62 14.49
C GLY A 61 -7.10 -1.84 13.46
N LEU A 62 -7.19 -2.22 12.17
CA LEU A 62 -6.48 -1.52 11.11
C LEU A 62 -7.11 -0.16 10.83
N ARG A 63 -6.24 0.79 10.51
CA ARG A 63 -6.61 2.17 10.25
C ARG A 63 -6.44 2.47 8.77
N ALA A 64 -7.11 3.52 8.31
CA ALA A 64 -6.99 4.02 6.93
C ALA A 64 -5.53 4.23 6.52
N ASN A 65 -4.70 4.73 7.43
CA ASN A 65 -3.30 5.05 7.17
C ASN A 65 -2.44 3.78 7.01
N THR A 66 -2.68 2.75 7.84
CA THR A 66 -2.01 1.45 7.70
C THR A 66 -2.35 0.84 6.34
N ILE A 67 -3.63 0.88 5.96
CA ILE A 67 -4.10 0.35 4.70
C ILE A 67 -3.56 1.12 3.49
N ALA A 68 -3.50 2.46 3.57
CA ALA A 68 -2.86 3.28 2.54
C ALA A 68 -1.40 2.87 2.34
N ALA A 69 -0.65 2.67 3.43
CA ALA A 69 0.72 2.18 3.38
C ALA A 69 0.81 0.80 2.70
N LEU A 70 -0.09 -0.13 3.04
CA LEU A 70 -0.10 -1.47 2.43
C LEU A 70 -0.42 -1.46 0.94
N SER A 71 -1.25 -0.52 0.48
CA SER A 71 -1.59 -0.35 -0.94
C SER A 71 -0.49 0.36 -1.74
N LEU A 72 0.21 1.31 -1.11
CA LEU A 72 1.21 2.15 -1.78
C LEU A 72 2.61 1.53 -1.82
N VAL A 73 3.04 0.78 -0.80
CA VAL A 73 4.37 0.14 -0.80
C VAL A 73 4.62 -0.73 -2.05
N PRO A 74 3.71 -1.63 -2.46
CA PRO A 74 3.89 -2.44 -3.67
C PRO A 74 4.01 -1.61 -4.94
N LEU A 75 3.28 -0.50 -5.04
CA LEU A 75 3.37 0.42 -6.16
C LEU A 75 4.75 1.08 -6.22
N ILE A 76 5.24 1.57 -5.09
CA ILE A 76 6.55 2.22 -5.01
C ILE A 76 7.69 1.22 -5.32
N GLU A 77 7.60 -0.01 -4.83
CA GLU A 77 8.61 -1.04 -5.10
C GLU A 77 8.66 -1.43 -6.57
N VAL A 78 7.50 -1.53 -7.22
CA VAL A 78 7.40 -1.73 -8.66
C VAL A 78 8.04 -0.53 -9.38
N ALA A 79 7.66 0.70 -9.01
CA ALA A 79 8.20 1.92 -9.60
C ALA A 79 9.74 1.99 -9.53
N TRP A 80 10.33 1.55 -8.41
CA TRP A 80 11.78 1.55 -8.22
C TRP A 80 12.47 0.24 -8.65
N ALA A 81 11.77 -0.68 -9.33
CA ALA A 81 12.28 -2.02 -9.63
C ALA A 81 13.56 -1.99 -10.48
N ASP A 82 13.63 -1.07 -11.45
CA ASP A 82 14.80 -0.89 -12.31
C ASP A 82 15.83 0.12 -11.73
N GLY A 83 15.56 0.65 -10.53
CA GLY A 83 16.49 1.49 -9.75
C GLY A 83 16.44 2.98 -10.08
N GLU A 84 15.77 3.36 -11.15
CA GLU A 84 15.49 4.74 -11.55
C GLU A 84 14.01 4.90 -11.92
N ILE A 85 13.48 6.11 -11.77
CA ILE A 85 12.15 6.50 -12.23
C ILE A 85 12.32 7.68 -13.17
N GLN A 86 11.85 7.55 -14.40
CA GLN A 86 11.85 8.61 -15.41
C GLN A 86 10.68 9.58 -15.18
N ASP A 87 10.82 10.82 -15.64
CA ASP A 87 9.82 11.87 -15.42
C ASP A 87 8.43 11.54 -16.04
N ASN A 88 8.41 10.78 -17.14
CA ASN A 88 7.19 10.27 -17.76
C ASN A 88 6.52 9.18 -16.91
N GLU A 89 7.30 8.27 -16.30
CA GLU A 89 6.78 7.25 -15.37
C GLU A 89 6.21 7.91 -14.11
N LEU A 90 6.94 8.85 -13.52
CA LEU A 90 6.48 9.66 -12.39
C LEU A 90 5.12 10.31 -12.71
N THR A 91 5.03 11.00 -13.84
CA THR A 91 3.81 11.69 -14.27
C THR A 91 2.65 10.71 -14.44
N ALA A 92 2.91 9.56 -15.06
CA ALA A 92 1.85 8.62 -15.39
C ALA A 92 1.38 7.79 -14.19
N ILE A 93 2.26 7.48 -13.23
CA ILE A 93 1.87 6.91 -11.92
C ILE A 93 0.99 7.90 -11.17
N LEU A 94 1.36 9.19 -11.12
CA LEU A 94 0.56 10.22 -10.46
C LEU A 94 -0.80 10.44 -11.14
N GLN A 95 -0.87 10.30 -12.47
CA GLN A 95 -2.15 10.32 -13.20
C GLN A 95 -2.98 9.07 -12.95
N GLY A 96 -2.39 7.87 -12.94
CA GLY A 96 -3.07 6.61 -12.65
C GLY A 96 -3.59 6.52 -11.21
N ALA A 97 -2.96 7.26 -10.29
CA ALA A 97 -3.41 7.43 -8.92
C ALA A 97 -4.65 8.34 -8.78
N HIS A 98 -4.94 9.18 -9.78
CA HIS A 98 -6.12 10.04 -9.79
C HIS A 98 -7.42 9.23 -9.84
N GLY A 99 -8.43 9.62 -9.06
CA GLY A 99 -9.70 8.88 -8.95
C GLY A 99 -9.61 7.60 -8.11
N LYS A 100 -8.48 7.39 -7.42
CA LYS A 100 -8.24 6.28 -6.49
C LYS A 100 -8.03 6.76 -5.05
N GLY A 101 -8.47 7.98 -4.71
CA GLY A 101 -8.26 8.58 -3.40
C GLY A 101 -6.85 9.15 -3.19
N LEU A 102 -6.07 9.25 -4.28
CA LEU A 102 -4.74 9.85 -4.33
C LEU A 102 -4.75 11.05 -5.29
N GLU A 103 -5.77 11.89 -5.23
CA GLU A 103 -5.81 13.11 -6.05
C GLU A 103 -4.89 14.21 -5.50
N GLN A 104 -4.49 15.13 -6.37
CA GLN A 104 -3.70 16.29 -5.97
C GLN A 104 -4.41 17.08 -4.86
N GLY A 105 -3.66 17.39 -3.79
CA GLY A 105 -4.20 18.03 -2.58
C GLY A 105 -4.63 17.05 -1.49
N THR A 106 -4.63 15.74 -1.75
CA THR A 106 -4.75 14.73 -0.70
C THR A 106 -3.38 14.42 -0.08
N GLU A 107 -3.38 14.02 1.18
CA GLU A 107 -2.15 13.62 1.88
C GLU A 107 -1.50 12.39 1.23
N GLY A 108 -2.31 11.48 0.68
CA GLY A 108 -1.83 10.31 -0.04
C GLY A 108 -1.09 10.66 -1.34
N TYR A 109 -1.53 11.70 -2.05
CA TYR A 109 -0.83 12.20 -3.25
C TYR A 109 0.52 12.84 -2.92
N GLU A 110 0.57 13.70 -1.90
CA GLU A 110 1.84 14.32 -1.47
C GLU A 110 2.86 13.27 -1.06
N LEU A 111 2.40 12.24 -0.33
CA LEU A 111 3.23 11.13 0.09
C LEU A 111 3.73 10.29 -1.10
N LEU A 112 2.83 9.91 -2.01
CA LEU A 112 3.19 9.20 -3.24
C LEU A 112 4.24 9.98 -4.03
N GLN A 113 4.02 11.30 -4.21
CA GLN A 113 4.97 12.16 -4.91
C GLN A 113 6.34 12.22 -4.22
N GLY A 114 6.39 12.28 -2.89
CA GLY A 114 7.64 12.27 -2.13
C GLY A 114 8.47 11.01 -2.37
N TRP A 115 7.84 9.84 -2.30
CA TRP A 115 8.50 8.54 -2.47
C TRP A 115 8.84 8.20 -3.92
N LEU A 116 8.13 8.75 -4.90
CA LEU A 116 8.54 8.63 -6.30
C LEU A 116 9.75 9.54 -6.61
N LYS A 117 9.95 10.64 -5.86
CA LYS A 117 11.15 11.50 -5.98
C LYS A 117 12.36 10.96 -5.21
N ARG A 118 12.12 10.22 -4.13
CA ARG A 118 13.18 9.66 -3.29
C ARG A 118 12.83 8.23 -2.92
N LYS A 119 13.69 7.29 -3.30
CA LYS A 119 13.51 5.87 -2.99
C LYS A 119 13.32 5.62 -1.48
N PRO A 120 12.39 4.74 -1.09
CA PRO A 120 12.21 4.40 0.31
C PRO A 120 13.37 3.71 0.98
N PRO A 121 13.44 3.78 2.32
CA PRO A 121 14.28 2.90 3.11
C PRO A 121 14.06 1.44 2.70
N THR A 122 15.15 0.69 2.54
CA THR A 122 15.10 -0.70 2.08
C THR A 122 14.37 -1.65 3.03
N ASP A 123 14.24 -1.27 4.30
CA ASP A 123 13.52 -2.01 5.34
C ASP A 123 12.00 -1.84 5.26
N LEU A 124 11.50 -0.84 4.52
CA LEU A 124 10.05 -0.60 4.35
C LEU A 124 9.34 -1.81 3.74
N PHE A 125 9.93 -2.40 2.70
CA PHE A 125 9.34 -3.57 2.04
C PHE A 125 9.39 -4.83 2.93
N ASP A 126 10.44 -4.98 3.73
CA ASP A 126 10.55 -6.12 4.65
C ASP A 126 9.53 -6.02 5.80
N ALA A 127 9.30 -4.80 6.30
CA ALA A 127 8.23 -4.54 7.26
C ALA A 127 6.85 -4.76 6.64
N TRP A 128 6.63 -4.30 5.41
CA TRP A 128 5.40 -4.54 4.65
C TRP A 128 5.14 -6.04 4.48
N GLY A 129 6.14 -6.82 4.03
CA GLY A 129 6.00 -8.25 3.80
C GLY A 129 5.81 -9.04 5.10
N SER A 130 6.38 -8.58 6.21
CA SER A 130 6.13 -9.15 7.54
C SER A 130 4.72 -8.85 8.03
N TYR A 131 4.21 -7.65 7.76
CA TYR A 131 2.84 -7.26 8.07
C TYR A 131 1.82 -8.08 7.27
N ILE A 132 1.99 -8.16 5.94
CA ILE A 132 1.09 -8.92 5.07
C ILE A 132 1.05 -10.39 5.48
N ARG A 133 2.19 -11.02 5.77
CA ARG A 133 2.21 -12.42 6.24
C ARG A 133 1.42 -12.61 7.53
N ALA A 134 1.57 -11.69 8.48
CA ALA A 134 0.81 -11.72 9.72
C ALA A 134 -0.69 -11.51 9.49
N LEU A 135 -1.06 -10.56 8.63
CA LEU A 135 -2.45 -10.27 8.28
C LEU A 135 -3.09 -11.44 7.54
N SER A 136 -2.42 -12.00 6.54
CA SER A 136 -2.84 -13.21 5.80
C SER A 136 -3.05 -14.42 6.72
N GLY A 137 -2.35 -14.50 7.86
CA GLY A 137 -2.58 -15.51 8.89
C GLY A 137 -3.91 -15.35 9.64
N GLN A 138 -4.43 -14.13 9.74
CA GLN A 138 -5.69 -13.78 10.41
C GLN A 138 -6.91 -13.81 9.48
N LEU A 139 -6.68 -13.95 8.18
CA LEU A 139 -7.73 -13.98 7.15
C LEU A 139 -8.00 -15.43 6.71
N ASN A 140 -9.24 -15.70 6.32
CA ASN A 140 -9.55 -16.93 5.59
C ASN A 140 -9.02 -16.86 4.14
N GLU A 141 -9.07 -17.96 3.40
CA GLU A 141 -8.52 -18.03 2.04
C GLU A 141 -9.16 -17.03 1.08
N GLU A 142 -10.48 -16.87 1.15
CA GLU A 142 -11.22 -15.95 0.30
C GLU A 142 -10.88 -14.49 0.62
N GLN A 143 -10.88 -14.12 1.89
CA GLN A 143 -10.51 -12.79 2.37
C GLN A 143 -9.06 -12.44 1.99
N ASN A 144 -8.14 -13.39 2.15
CA ASN A 144 -6.74 -13.19 1.77
C ASN A 144 -6.58 -13.04 0.25
N ARG A 145 -7.32 -13.84 -0.54
CA ARG A 145 -7.35 -13.71 -2.00
C ARG A 145 -7.89 -12.35 -2.44
N LEU A 146 -8.97 -11.88 -1.82
CA LEU A 146 -9.56 -10.57 -2.10
C LEU A 146 -8.61 -9.43 -1.74
N LEU A 147 -7.99 -9.49 -0.55
CA LEU A 147 -6.97 -8.53 -0.13
C LEU A 147 -5.76 -8.51 -1.09
N LYS A 148 -5.24 -9.69 -1.46
CA LYS A 148 -4.16 -9.81 -2.45
C LYS A 148 -4.57 -9.16 -3.77
N ASN A 149 -5.74 -9.53 -4.30
CA ASN A 149 -6.21 -9.02 -5.58
C ASN A 149 -6.38 -7.50 -5.55
N GLN A 150 -6.80 -6.94 -4.43
CA GLN A 150 -6.88 -5.49 -4.27
C GLN A 150 -5.49 -4.85 -4.28
N ILE A 151 -4.60 -5.26 -3.37
CA ILE A 151 -3.30 -4.59 -3.18
C ILE A 151 -2.43 -4.75 -4.42
N VAL A 152 -2.32 -5.98 -4.92
CA VAL A 152 -1.52 -6.29 -6.12
C VAL A 152 -2.20 -5.73 -7.37
N GLY A 153 -3.53 -5.81 -7.46
CA GLY A 153 -4.29 -5.27 -8.58
C GLY A 153 -4.20 -3.75 -8.67
N PHE A 154 -4.17 -3.05 -7.53
CA PHE A 154 -3.96 -1.60 -7.48
C PHE A 154 -2.58 -1.23 -8.03
N ALA A 155 -1.51 -1.88 -7.56
CA ALA A 155 -0.16 -1.65 -8.06
C ALA A 155 -0.05 -1.94 -9.57
N LYS A 156 -0.62 -3.08 -10.03
CA LYS A 156 -0.69 -3.45 -11.45
C LYS A 156 -1.46 -2.43 -12.30
N MET A 157 -2.58 -1.93 -11.79
CA MET A 157 -3.44 -0.96 -12.49
C MET A 157 -2.74 0.39 -12.66
N VAL A 158 -2.16 0.91 -11.58
CA VAL A 158 -1.45 2.20 -11.62
C VAL A 158 -0.19 2.09 -12.47
N ALA A 159 0.56 0.98 -12.37
CA ALA A 159 1.68 0.71 -13.26
C ALA A 159 1.22 0.69 -14.73
N ALA A 160 0.16 -0.07 -15.07
CA ALA A 160 -0.35 -0.17 -16.44
C ALA A 160 -0.81 1.17 -17.05
N SER A 161 -1.34 2.08 -16.23
CA SER A 161 -1.69 3.45 -16.65
C SER A 161 -0.47 4.27 -17.13
N ALA A 162 0.75 3.84 -16.81
CA ALA A 162 2.00 4.43 -17.30
C ALA A 162 2.41 3.99 -18.72
N GLY A 163 1.57 3.24 -19.44
CA GLY A 163 1.82 2.81 -20.83
C GLY A 163 2.27 1.36 -20.98
N GLY A 164 1.96 0.52 -20.00
CA GLY A 164 2.57 -0.79 -19.76
C GLY A 164 3.04 -0.86 -18.31
N PHE A 165 3.65 -1.95 -17.86
CA PHE A 165 4.42 -1.86 -16.60
C PHE A 165 5.61 -0.93 -16.88
N LEU A 166 5.48 0.33 -16.43
CA LEU A 166 6.51 1.37 -16.37
C LEU A 166 7.26 1.75 -17.66
N GLY A 167 6.74 1.37 -18.83
CA GLY A 167 7.34 1.76 -20.09
C GLY A 167 6.55 1.24 -21.26
N ILE A 168 6.75 1.85 -22.43
CA ILE A 168 6.13 1.46 -23.71
C ILE A 168 6.55 0.02 -24.03
N GLY A 169 5.85 -0.99 -23.51
CA GLY A 169 6.26 -2.39 -23.64
C GLY A 169 5.77 -3.39 -22.58
N LYS A 170 6.44 -4.54 -22.56
CA LYS A 170 6.20 -5.70 -21.69
C LYS A 170 6.88 -5.48 -20.33
N VAL A 171 6.30 -6.02 -19.25
CA VAL A 171 6.88 -6.04 -17.88
C VAL A 171 8.36 -6.44 -17.95
N SER A 172 9.24 -5.63 -17.35
CA SER A 172 10.67 -5.89 -17.23
C SER A 172 10.92 -7.10 -16.31
N SER A 173 12.06 -7.79 -16.51
CA SER A 173 12.40 -8.93 -15.65
C SER A 173 12.63 -8.54 -14.18
N SER A 174 12.92 -7.26 -13.91
CA SER A 174 13.08 -6.73 -12.56
C SER A 174 11.71 -6.51 -11.92
N GLU A 175 10.78 -5.90 -12.66
CA GLU A 175 9.40 -5.69 -12.21
C GLU A 175 8.68 -7.02 -11.95
N GLU A 176 8.88 -8.02 -12.80
CA GLU A 176 8.29 -9.36 -12.63
C GLU A 176 8.76 -10.01 -11.32
N LYS A 177 10.05 -9.90 -10.99
CA LYS A 177 10.60 -10.38 -9.71
C LYS A 177 10.02 -9.64 -8.51
N VAL A 178 9.82 -8.32 -8.62
CA VAL A 178 9.21 -7.52 -7.55
C VAL A 178 7.75 -7.94 -7.35
N LEU A 179 6.99 -8.14 -8.43
CA LEU A 179 5.63 -8.63 -8.36
C LEU A 179 5.55 -10.03 -7.74
N GLU A 180 6.41 -10.96 -8.15
CA GLU A 180 6.47 -12.29 -7.53
C GLU A 180 6.78 -12.20 -6.04
N ARG A 181 7.70 -11.31 -5.64
CA ARG A 181 8.04 -11.07 -4.24
C ARG A 181 6.84 -10.51 -3.47
N ILE A 182 6.13 -9.52 -4.02
CA ILE A 182 4.88 -8.97 -3.47
C ILE A 182 3.84 -10.09 -3.31
N GLU A 183 3.59 -10.86 -4.36
CA GLU A 183 2.58 -11.93 -4.34
C GLU A 183 2.95 -13.06 -3.36
N SER A 184 4.24 -13.33 -3.18
CA SER A 184 4.73 -14.32 -2.22
C SER A 184 4.44 -13.95 -0.76
N ALA A 185 4.33 -12.66 -0.44
CA ALA A 185 4.01 -12.20 0.92
C ALA A 185 2.60 -12.64 1.36
N PHE A 186 1.68 -12.84 0.41
CA PHE A 186 0.31 -13.31 0.67
C PHE A 186 0.21 -14.84 0.77
N LYS A 187 1.28 -15.59 0.48
CA LYS A 187 1.28 -17.04 0.67
C LYS A 187 1.22 -17.32 2.17
N ARG A 188 0.20 -18.08 2.59
CA ARG A 188 0.10 -18.57 3.97
C ARG A 188 1.21 -19.62 4.16
N GLY A 189 2.03 -19.41 5.18
CA GLY A 189 3.05 -20.37 5.62
C GLY A 189 2.44 -21.51 6.43
#